data_AF-A0A0R1F0Y1-F1
#
_entry.id   AF-A0A0R1F0Y1-F1
#
_cell.length_a   1.000
_cell.length_b   1.000
_cell.length_c   1.000
_cell.angle_alpha   90.00
_cell.angle_beta   90.00
_cell.angle_gamma   90.00
#
_symmetry.space_group_name_H-M   'P 1'
#
loop_
_entity.id
_entity.type
_entity.pdbx_description
1 polymer ?
#
loop_
_entity_poly.entity_id
_entity_poly.type
_entity_poly.pdbx_seq_one_letter_code
_entity_poly.pdbx_strand_id
1 'polypeptide(L)'
;MVQSINTKSELVMEGTAFMGMPVYGKIMIGDKGFEFFNEKNVHDFYQIPWDEVNWVIASVIFRGKWIPRFAIKTKKNGTYTFAAKDAKKVLRAIREHIPADRIVKSLTFWQVVKRAFTRKK
;
A
#
# COMPACT_ATOMS: atom_id res chain seq x y z
N MET A 1 23.46 6.41 5.90
CA MET A 1 22.24 6.91 6.58
C MET A 1 21.23 7.20 5.50
N VAL A 2 20.03 6.63 5.58
CA VAL A 2 18.99 6.86 4.56
C VAL A 2 18.22 8.12 4.92
N GLN A 3 18.04 9.01 3.95
CA GLN A 3 17.33 10.26 4.15
C GLN A 3 15.88 10.08 3.73
N SER A 4 14.96 10.42 4.62
CA SER A 4 13.52 10.44 4.30
C SER A 4 13.25 11.53 3.25
N ILE A 5 12.34 11.23 2.32
CA ILE A 5 11.84 12.25 1.39
C ILE A 5 10.84 13.20 2.07
N ASN A 6 10.18 12.76 3.15
CA ASN A 6 9.21 13.52 3.90
C ASN A 6 9.90 14.57 4.78
N THR A 7 9.31 15.76 4.86
CA THR A 7 9.73 16.78 5.83
C THR A 7 8.97 16.64 7.15
N LYS A 8 7.79 16.00 7.12
CA LYS A 8 6.93 15.76 8.26
C LYS A 8 6.46 14.31 8.28
N SER A 9 6.53 13.68 9.46
CA SER A 9 5.94 12.37 9.72
C SER A 9 4.54 12.55 10.31
N GLU A 10 3.53 12.04 9.62
CA GLU A 10 2.13 12.12 10.03
C GLU A 10 1.67 10.82 10.69
N LEU A 11 2.12 9.68 10.16
CA LEU A 11 1.83 8.37 10.70
C LEU A 11 3.03 7.46 10.55
N VAL A 12 3.40 6.80 11.65
CA VAL A 12 4.34 5.67 11.63
C VAL A 12 3.61 4.43 12.10
N MET A 13 3.77 3.34 11.37
CA MET A 13 3.08 2.07 11.62
C MET A 13 4.00 0.90 11.35
N GLU A 14 3.98 -0.12 12.21
CA GLU A 14 4.64 -1.39 11.93
C GLU A 14 3.97 -2.09 10.73
N GLY A 15 4.79 -2.63 9.83
CA GLY A 15 4.31 -3.27 8.63
C GLY A 15 5.28 -4.29 8.04
N THR A 16 4.85 -4.88 6.93
CA THR A 16 5.59 -5.89 6.18
C THR A 16 5.57 -5.54 4.71
N ALA A 17 6.72 -5.60 4.05
CA ALA A 17 6.85 -5.47 2.60
C ALA A 17 6.93 -6.87 1.95
N PHE A 18 6.28 -7.03 0.79
CA PHE A 18 6.19 -8.30 0.03
C PHE A 18 6.81 -8.17 -1.38
N MET A 19 8.09 -7.83 -1.46
CA MET A 19 8.81 -7.55 -2.72
C MET A 19 9.76 -8.70 -3.07
N GLY A 20 9.45 -9.90 -2.57
CA GLY A 20 10.33 -11.05 -2.50
C GLY A 20 9.99 -11.83 -1.22
N MET A 21 11.00 -12.13 -0.40
CA MET A 21 10.75 -12.63 0.96
C MET A 21 10.03 -11.57 1.80
N PRO A 22 9.06 -11.94 2.66
CA PRO A 22 8.41 -10.99 3.55
C PRO A 22 9.42 -10.33 4.49
N VAL A 23 9.46 -9.00 4.48
CA VAL A 23 10.38 -8.20 5.29
C VAL A 23 9.58 -7.36 6.27
N TYR A 24 9.95 -7.40 7.55
CA TYR A 24 9.38 -6.56 8.59
C TYR A 24 10.05 -5.19 8.65
N GLY A 25 9.25 -4.17 8.95
CA GLY A 25 9.74 -2.80 9.01
C GLY A 25 8.68 -1.82 9.47
N LYS A 26 8.95 -0.54 9.21
CA LYS A 26 8.06 0.56 9.56
C LYS A 26 7.61 1.28 8.31
N ILE A 27 6.30 1.43 8.19
CA ILE A 27 5.64 2.28 7.22
C ILE A 27 5.59 3.69 7.81
N MET A 28 5.96 4.69 7.01
CA MET A 28 5.83 6.10 7.33
C MET A 28 5.00 6.78 6.25
N ILE A 29 3.98 7.53 6.68
CA ILE A 29 3.20 8.43 5.84
C ILE A 29 3.62 9.84 6.21
N GLY A 30 3.98 10.63 5.21
CA GLY A 30 4.32 12.03 5.40
C GLY A 30 3.77 12.92 4.30
N ASP A 31 4.21 14.17 4.34
CA ASP A 31 3.75 15.26 3.48
C ASP A 31 4.08 15.05 1.99
N LYS A 32 5.16 14.32 1.68
CA LYS A 32 5.67 14.15 0.32
C LYS A 32 5.46 12.76 -0.26
N GLY A 33 5.33 11.74 0.58
CA GLY A 33 5.16 10.37 0.11
C GLY A 33 4.91 9.32 1.18
N PHE A 34 4.69 8.12 0.66
CA PHE A 34 4.71 6.88 1.40
C PHE A 34 6.14 6.36 1.48
N GLU A 35 6.57 5.94 2.66
CA GLU A 35 7.87 5.32 2.86
C GLU A 35 7.75 4.01 3.65
N PHE A 36 8.66 3.08 3.38
CA PHE A 36 8.87 1.87 4.15
C PHE A 36 10.35 1.71 4.46
N PHE A 37 10.67 1.47 5.73
CA PHE A 37 12.03 1.23 6.20
C PHE A 37 12.12 -0.17 6.79
N ASN A 38 12.99 -1.01 6.23
CA ASN A 38 13.28 -2.33 6.76
C ASN A 38 14.01 -2.21 8.11
N GLU A 39 13.56 -2.97 9.10
CA GLU A 39 14.12 -2.96 10.45
C GLU A 39 15.50 -3.64 10.53
N LYS A 40 15.74 -4.66 9.70
CA LYS A 40 16.98 -5.42 9.68
C LYS A 40 18.06 -4.83 8.78
N ASN A 41 17.67 -4.15 7.71
CA ASN A 41 18.60 -3.57 6.74
C ASN A 41 18.17 -2.15 6.33
N VAL A 42 18.87 -1.14 6.85
CA VAL A 42 18.57 0.27 6.57
C VAL A 42 18.79 0.70 5.11
N HIS A 43 19.47 -0.13 4.30
CA HIS A 43 19.67 0.10 2.85
C HIS A 43 18.52 -0.47 2.02
N ASP A 44 17.63 -1.26 2.62
CA ASP A 44 16.42 -1.79 1.99
C ASP A 44 15.22 -0.94 2.43
N PHE A 45 14.85 0.00 1.57
CA PHE A 45 13.78 0.95 1.83
C PHE A 45 13.01 1.24 0.55
N TYR A 46 11.76 1.62 0.70
CA TYR A 46 10.90 2.02 -0.41
C TYR A 46 10.42 3.44 -0.15
N GLN A 47 10.67 4.35 -1.08
CA GLN A 47 10.17 5.71 -1.06
C GLN A 47 9.30 5.92 -2.28
N ILE A 48 8.03 6.22 -2.06
CA ILE A 48 7.04 6.39 -3.11
C ILE A 48 6.42 7.78 -2.92
N PRO A 49 6.92 8.80 -3.62
CA PRO A 49 6.33 10.13 -3.54
C PRO A 49 4.91 10.12 -4.10
N TRP A 50 4.05 11.00 -3.59
CA TRP A 50 2.61 10.97 -3.87
C TRP A 50 2.28 11.18 -5.35
N ASP A 51 3.12 11.92 -6.05
CA ASP A 51 3.05 12.16 -7.49
C ASP A 51 3.29 10.90 -8.33
N GLU A 52 4.10 9.96 -7.85
CA GLU A 52 4.35 8.66 -8.47
C GLU A 52 3.21 7.66 -8.24
N VAL A 53 2.34 7.89 -7.24
CA VAL A 53 1.24 6.97 -6.95
C VAL A 53 0.14 7.07 -8.00
N ASN A 54 -0.10 5.95 -8.69
CA ASN A 54 -1.17 5.83 -9.68
C ASN A 54 -2.45 5.28 -9.02
N TRP A 55 -2.35 4.14 -8.32
CA TRP A 55 -3.48 3.52 -7.64
C TRP A 55 -3.06 2.92 -6.29
N VAL A 56 -3.97 2.93 -5.34
CA VAL A 56 -3.83 2.18 -4.09
C VAL A 56 -4.90 1.11 -4.08
N ILE A 57 -4.48 -0.15 -4.00
CA ILE A 57 -5.34 -1.32 -4.09
C ILE A 57 -5.42 -1.95 -2.71
N ALA A 58 -6.56 -1.83 -2.05
CA ALA A 58 -6.79 -2.46 -0.74
C ALA A 58 -7.41 -3.84 -0.91
N SER A 59 -6.76 -4.89 -0.41
CA SER A 59 -7.34 -6.24 -0.38
C SER A 59 -8.31 -6.33 0.78
N VAL A 60 -9.61 -6.33 0.47
CA VAL A 60 -10.66 -6.28 1.50
C VAL A 60 -11.37 -7.63 1.59
N ILE A 61 -11.29 -8.27 2.75
CA ILE A 61 -11.93 -9.56 3.04
C ILE A 61 -12.91 -9.44 4.23
N PHE A 62 -13.70 -10.50 4.46
CA PHE A 62 -14.79 -10.50 5.46
C PHE A 62 -15.80 -9.35 5.30
N ARG A 63 -16.38 -9.20 4.09
CA ARG A 63 -17.41 -8.18 3.79
C ARG A 63 -17.00 -6.74 4.15
N GLY A 64 -15.73 -6.38 4.04
CA GLY A 64 -15.29 -5.01 4.39
C GLY A 64 -14.58 -4.88 5.73
N LYS A 65 -14.60 -5.93 6.57
CA LYS A 65 -14.16 -5.81 7.96
C LYS A 65 -12.65 -5.84 8.11
N TRP A 66 -11.94 -6.57 7.25
CA TRP A 66 -10.49 -6.80 7.41
C TRP A 66 -9.71 -6.55 6.12
N ILE A 67 -8.53 -5.95 6.27
CA ILE A 67 -7.62 -5.58 5.19
C ILE A 67 -6.25 -6.18 5.49
N PRO A 68 -5.98 -7.43 5.07
CA PRO A 68 -4.71 -8.10 5.36
C PRO A 68 -3.53 -7.43 4.65
N ARG A 69 -3.75 -6.88 3.46
CA ARG A 69 -2.72 -6.28 2.59
C ARG A 69 -3.29 -5.14 1.77
N PHE A 70 -2.42 -4.24 1.36
CA PHE A 70 -2.69 -3.23 0.35
C PHE A 70 -1.48 -3.10 -0.58
N ALA A 71 -1.72 -2.64 -1.80
CA ALA A 71 -0.67 -2.43 -2.78
C ALA A 71 -0.70 -1.01 -3.30
N ILE A 72 0.48 -0.43 -3.50
CA ILE A 72 0.67 0.88 -4.10
C ILE A 72 1.21 0.63 -5.51
N LYS A 73 0.37 0.91 -6.51
CA LYS A 73 0.74 0.88 -7.92
C LYS A 73 1.30 2.24 -8.28
N THR A 74 2.56 2.27 -8.68
CA THR A 74 3.23 3.47 -9.18
C THR A 74 2.93 3.67 -10.67
N LYS A 75 3.23 4.85 -11.19
CA LYS A 75 3.07 5.16 -12.62
C LYS A 75 4.07 4.38 -13.47
N LYS A 76 5.32 4.24 -13.01
CA LYS A 76 6.42 3.66 -13.80
C LYS A 76 7.05 2.42 -13.19
N ASN A 77 7.13 2.32 -11.86
CA ASN A 77 7.96 1.33 -11.16
C ASN A 77 7.17 0.11 -10.66
N GLY A 78 6.03 -0.21 -11.30
CA GLY A 78 5.25 -1.39 -10.95
C GLY A 78 4.42 -1.24 -9.67
N THR A 79 4.17 -2.37 -9.00
CA THR A 79 3.22 -2.46 -7.86
C THR A 79 3.91 -3.01 -6.62
N TYR A 80 3.82 -2.25 -5.54
CA TYR A 80 4.47 -2.53 -4.26
C TYR A 80 3.43 -2.99 -3.25
N THR A 81 3.59 -4.19 -2.67
CA THR A 81 2.59 -4.76 -1.75
C THR A 81 3.07 -4.71 -0.30
N PHE A 82 2.21 -4.22 0.59
CA PHE A 82 2.47 -4.06 2.00
C PHE A 82 1.36 -4.64 2.87
N ALA A 83 1.70 -5.00 4.11
CA ALA A 83 0.75 -5.17 5.21
C ALA A 83 1.10 -4.18 6.31
N ALA A 84 0.10 -3.80 7.10
CA ALA A 84 0.28 -2.94 8.26
C ALA A 84 -0.51 -3.52 9.42
N LYS A 85 -0.02 -3.29 10.65
CA LYS A 85 -0.72 -3.65 11.88
C LYS A 85 -2.14 -3.09 11.93
N ASP A 86 -2.29 -1.83 11.54
CA ASP A 86 -3.60 -1.21 11.25
C ASP A 86 -3.63 -0.62 9.85
N ALA A 87 -3.96 -1.46 8.87
CA ALA A 87 -4.11 -1.06 7.48
C ALA A 87 -5.24 -0.04 7.26
N LYS A 88 -6.28 0.01 8.11
CA LYS A 88 -7.35 1.02 7.96
C LYS A 88 -6.82 2.41 8.29
N LYS A 89 -6.03 2.54 9.36
CA LYS A 89 -5.41 3.81 9.72
C LYS A 89 -4.41 4.28 8.66
N VAL A 90 -3.60 3.38 8.12
CA VAL A 90 -2.67 3.69 7.02
C VAL A 90 -3.41 4.16 5.78
N LEU A 91 -4.45 3.45 5.33
CA LEU A 91 -5.23 3.83 4.15
C LEU A 91 -6.01 5.14 4.35
N ARG A 92 -6.42 5.46 5.58
CA ARG A 92 -7.02 6.76 5.92
C ARG A 92 -6.02 7.90 5.78
N ALA A 93 -4.79 7.72 6.27
CA ALA A 93 -3.75 8.72 6.11
C ALA A 93 -3.38 8.91 4.63
N ILE A 94 -3.27 7.82 3.86
CA ILE A 94 -3.01 7.90 2.41
C ILE A 94 -4.12 8.67 1.67
N ARG A 95 -5.38 8.56 2.11
CA ARG A 95 -6.53 9.27 1.52
C ARG A 95 -6.45 10.78 1.66
N GLU A 96 -5.67 11.31 2.59
CA GLU A 96 -5.47 12.75 2.74
C GLU A 96 -4.58 13.32 1.62
N HIS A 97 -3.72 12.48 1.02
CA HIS A 97 -2.75 12.87 -0.02
C HIS A 97 -3.15 12.45 -1.44
N ILE A 98 -4.01 11.44 -1.56
CA ILE A 98 -4.42 10.87 -2.85
C ILE A 98 -5.96 10.92 -2.96
N PRO A 99 -6.51 11.33 -4.12
CA PRO A 99 -7.95 11.39 -4.28
C PRO A 99 -8.58 10.00 -4.13
N ALA A 100 -9.79 9.98 -3.56
CA ALA A 100 -10.45 8.74 -3.13
C ALA A 100 -10.80 7.80 -4.29
N ASP A 101 -10.93 8.32 -5.51
CA ASP A 101 -11.14 7.56 -6.74
C ASP A 101 -9.96 6.64 -7.07
N ARG A 102 -8.73 7.01 -6.67
CA ARG A 102 -7.52 6.21 -6.86
C ARG A 102 -7.31 5.14 -5.79
N ILE A 103 -8.11 5.12 -4.73
CA ILE A 103 -8.09 4.10 -3.68
C ILE A 103 -9.19 3.07 -3.96
N VAL A 104 -8.80 1.99 -4.63
CA VAL A 104 -9.72 0.96 -5.11
C VAL A 104 -9.68 -0.27 -4.21
N LYS A 105 -10.83 -0.93 -4.06
CA LYS A 105 -10.88 -2.26 -3.45
C LYS A 105 -10.40 -3.27 -4.48
N SER A 106 -9.58 -4.24 -4.07
CA SER A 106 -9.25 -5.39 -4.91
C SER A 106 -10.54 -6.07 -5.36
N LEU A 107 -10.55 -6.65 -6.56
CA LEU A 107 -11.67 -7.46 -7.00
C LEU A 107 -11.94 -8.54 -5.95
N THR A 108 -13.17 -8.60 -5.47
CA THR A 108 -13.60 -9.68 -4.58
C THR A 108 -13.51 -11.01 -5.31
N PHE A 109 -13.26 -12.10 -4.57
CA PHE A 109 -13.27 -13.47 -5.12
C PHE A 109 -14.50 -13.73 -5.99
N TRP A 110 -15.68 -13.25 -5.57
CA TRP A 110 -16.92 -13.34 -6.34
C TRP A 110 -16.93 -12.55 -7.65
N GLN A 111 -16.27 -11.39 -7.72
CA GLN A 111 -16.11 -10.64 -8.97
C GLN A 111 -15.17 -11.34 -9.95
N VAL A 112 -14.12 -12.00 -9.44
CA VAL A 112 -13.20 -12.80 -10.26
C VAL A 112 -13.92 -14.03 -10.80
N VAL A 113 -14.64 -14.76 -9.95
CA VAL A 113 -15.46 -15.91 -10.35
C VAL A 113 -16.52 -15.49 -11.37
N LYS A 114 -17.29 -14.43 -11.10
CA LYS A 114 -18.29 -13.92 -12.04
C LYS A 114 -17.66 -13.53 -13.37
N ARG A 115 -16.50 -12.85 -13.36
CA ARG A 115 -15.74 -12.52 -14.58
C ARG A 115 -15.29 -13.76 -15.34
N ALA A 116 -14.85 -14.82 -14.66
CA ALA A 116 -14.47 -16.07 -15.30
C ALA A 116 -15.67 -16.76 -15.97
N PHE A 117 -16.86 -16.71 -15.37
CA PHE A 117 -18.09 -17.26 -15.94
C PHE A 117 -18.73 -16.39 -17.03
N THR A 118 -18.59 -15.06 -16.97
CA THR A 118 -19.10 -14.16 -18.02
C THR A 118 -18.17 -14.01 -19.23
N ARG A 119 -16.92 -14.48 -19.14
CA ARG A 119 -15.95 -14.47 -20.25
C ARG A 119 -16.04 -15.76 -21.11
N LYS A 120 -17.24 -16.34 -21.21
CA LYS A 120 -17.61 -17.25 -22.30
C LYS A 120 -18.42 -16.47 -23.33
N LYS A 121 -17.71 -15.94 -24.33
CA LYS A 121 -18.22 -15.80 -25.69
C LYS A 121 -17.04 -15.95 -26.64
#